data_AF-A0A8J2MZ03-F1
#
_entry.id   AF-A0A8J2MZ03-F1
#
_cell.length_a   1.000
_cell.length_b   1.000
_cell.length_c   1.000
_cell.angle_alpha   90.00
_cell.angle_beta   90.00
_cell.angle_gamma   90.00
#
_symmetry.space_group_name_H-M   'P 1'
#
loop_
_entity.id
_entity.type
_entity.pdbx_description
1 polymer ?
#
loop_
_entity_poly.entity_id
_entity_poly.type
_entity_poly.pdbx_seq_one_letter_code
_entity_poly.pdbx_strand_id
1 'polypeptide(L)'
;MLTFFAQVLLVVSCALAAPVENAGSATTVGKIRGVRDPIYHLYLQVNPNNASIPVLGPESAADEFTIGGTIQSKKTSLYLNIATASTSYKPLVWGTAGQTTAWGLEGDTIITVQSSSYGRQLNFLAYWERYAEWEDMQQLSDDTSTVSVLTVVIGRTLFV
;
A
#
# COMPACT_ATOMS: atom_id res chain seq x y z
N MET A 1 -15.17 -0.37 77.08
CA MET A 1 -14.96 -1.57 76.23
C MET A 1 -16.20 -1.74 75.37
N LEU A 2 -16.21 -1.92 74.05
CA LEU A 2 -15.30 -1.70 72.93
C LEU A 2 -16.27 -1.78 71.73
N THR A 3 -16.37 -0.72 70.94
CA THR A 3 -17.29 -0.60 69.80
C THR A 3 -16.85 -1.52 68.66
N PHE A 4 -17.73 -2.41 68.19
CA PHE A 4 -17.49 -3.26 67.02
C PHE A 4 -17.62 -2.45 65.73
N PHE A 5 -16.48 -2.16 65.08
CA PHE A 5 -16.45 -1.66 63.71
C PHE A 5 -16.29 -2.83 62.73
N ALA A 6 -17.29 -3.03 61.87
CA ALA A 6 -17.23 -3.98 60.77
C ALA A 6 -16.38 -3.39 59.63
N GLN A 7 -15.30 -4.09 59.25
CA GLN A 7 -14.48 -3.76 58.11
C GLN A 7 -15.10 -4.35 56.83
N VAL A 8 -15.48 -3.49 55.89
CA VAL A 8 -15.84 -3.88 54.52
C VAL A 8 -14.56 -3.86 53.68
N LEU A 9 -14.12 -5.04 53.23
CA LEU A 9 -12.97 -5.22 52.35
C LEU A 9 -13.41 -5.03 50.89
N LEU A 10 -13.07 -3.89 50.30
CA LEU A 10 -13.29 -3.61 48.88
C LEU A 10 -12.10 -4.11 48.06
N VAL A 11 -12.24 -5.24 47.37
CA VAL A 11 -11.23 -5.75 46.43
C VAL A 11 -11.33 -4.99 45.12
N VAL A 12 -10.43 -4.04 44.89
CA VAL A 12 -10.26 -3.38 43.58
C VAL A 12 -9.51 -4.33 42.66
N SER A 13 -10.21 -4.89 41.68
CA SER A 13 -9.56 -5.63 40.59
C SER A 13 -9.01 -4.64 39.56
N CYS A 14 -7.72 -4.33 39.64
CA CYS A 14 -7.00 -3.65 38.56
C CYS A 14 -6.72 -4.66 37.44
N ALA A 15 -7.57 -4.68 36.42
CA ALA A 15 -7.19 -5.27 35.15
C ALA A 15 -6.15 -4.34 34.48
N LEU A 16 -4.87 -4.70 34.57
CA LEU A 16 -3.87 -4.12 33.67
C LEU A 16 -4.19 -4.60 32.27
N ALA A 17 -4.83 -3.75 31.47
CA ALA A 17 -4.80 -3.90 30.02
C ALA A 17 -3.34 -3.77 29.58
N ALA A 18 -2.70 -4.91 29.30
CA ALA A 18 -1.42 -4.89 28.60
C ALA A 18 -1.64 -4.13 27.28
N PRO A 19 -0.77 -3.17 26.91
CA PRO A 19 -0.83 -2.62 25.56
C PRO A 19 -0.72 -3.80 24.60
N VAL A 20 -1.72 -3.95 23.74
CA VAL A 20 -1.57 -4.81 22.56
C VAL A 20 -0.52 -4.10 21.73
N GLU A 21 0.74 -4.50 21.89
CA GLU A 21 1.76 -4.14 20.93
C GLU A 21 1.30 -4.76 19.62
N ASN A 22 0.76 -3.92 18.74
CA ASN A 22 0.58 -4.25 17.35
C ASN A 22 1.98 -4.57 16.84
N ALA A 23 2.37 -5.86 16.86
CA ALA A 23 3.67 -6.34 16.42
C ALA A 23 3.98 -5.63 15.12
N GLY A 24 4.93 -4.67 15.18
CA GLY A 24 5.27 -3.86 14.03
C GLY A 24 5.63 -4.82 12.92
N SER A 25 4.89 -4.80 11.81
CA SER A 25 5.26 -5.58 10.64
C SER A 25 6.73 -5.31 10.36
N ALA A 26 7.55 -6.36 10.35
CA ALA A 26 8.99 -6.23 10.15
C ALA A 26 9.23 -5.40 8.88
N THR A 27 9.90 -4.27 9.04
CA THR A 27 10.12 -3.35 7.93
C THR A 27 11.11 -3.98 6.95
N THR A 28 10.64 -4.21 5.73
CA THR A 28 11.44 -4.74 4.62
C THR A 28 11.90 -3.58 3.74
N VAL A 29 13.11 -3.67 3.19
CA VAL A 29 13.62 -2.68 2.24
C VAL A 29 13.87 -3.35 0.90
N GLY A 30 13.33 -2.79 -0.18
CA GLY A 30 13.55 -3.36 -1.52
C GLY A 30 12.78 -2.65 -2.62
N LYS A 31 13.00 -3.08 -3.86
CA LYS A 31 12.24 -2.62 -5.01
C LYS A 31 10.91 -3.37 -5.09
N ILE A 32 9.85 -2.66 -5.49
CA ILE A 32 8.54 -3.28 -5.75
C ILE A 32 8.41 -3.51 -7.25
N ARG A 33 8.09 -4.74 -7.66
CA ARG A 33 7.93 -5.12 -9.07
C ARG A 33 6.52 -5.61 -9.37
N GLY A 34 6.01 -5.24 -10.53
CA GLY A 34 4.88 -5.89 -11.18
C GLY A 34 5.39 -6.84 -12.26
N VAL A 35 4.69 -7.97 -12.42
CA VAL A 35 4.92 -8.92 -13.52
C VAL A 35 3.70 -8.90 -14.42
N ARG A 36 3.92 -8.70 -15.71
CA ARG A 36 2.88 -8.76 -16.74
C ARG A 36 3.24 -9.85 -17.75
N ASP A 37 2.23 -10.42 -18.41
CA ASP A 37 2.40 -11.32 -19.55
C ASP A 37 2.40 -10.53 -20.89
N PRO A 38 3.33 -10.84 -21.84
CA PRO A 38 4.49 -11.75 -21.71
C PRO A 38 5.50 -11.22 -20.67
N ILE A 39 6.29 -12.11 -20.05
CA ILE A 39 7.07 -11.82 -18.82
C ILE A 39 7.94 -10.56 -18.97
N TYR A 40 7.43 -9.45 -18.43
CA TYR A 40 8.18 -8.21 -18.21
C TYR A 40 8.20 -7.89 -16.72
N HIS A 41 9.38 -7.53 -16.21
CA HIS A 41 9.54 -6.99 -14.86
C HIS A 41 9.52 -5.47 -14.95
N LEU A 42 8.44 -4.87 -14.45
CA LEU A 42 8.33 -3.42 -14.32
C LEU A 42 8.37 -3.05 -12.84
N TYR A 43 8.96 -1.91 -12.53
CA TYR A 43 9.24 -1.51 -11.16
C TYR A 43 8.48 -0.23 -10.80
N LEU A 44 7.94 -0.23 -9.57
CA LEU A 44 7.24 0.91 -9.02
C LEU A 44 8.19 2.10 -8.89
N GLN A 45 7.73 3.24 -9.37
CA GLN A 45 8.46 4.49 -9.35
C GLN A 45 7.51 5.68 -9.41
N VAL A 46 8.09 6.86 -9.27
CA VAL A 46 7.40 8.13 -9.43
C VAL A 46 7.34 8.48 -10.92
N ASN A 47 6.18 8.91 -11.41
CA ASN A 47 6.07 9.39 -12.79
C ASN A 47 6.97 10.62 -13.01
N PRO A 48 7.87 10.61 -14.02
CA PRO A 48 8.77 11.74 -14.29
C PRO A 48 8.04 13.03 -14.66
N ASN A 49 6.84 12.94 -15.23
CA ASN A 49 6.03 14.08 -15.65
C ASN A 49 5.09 14.58 -14.54
N ASN A 50 4.76 13.74 -13.55
CA ASN A 50 3.90 14.13 -12.43
C ASN A 50 4.21 13.31 -11.17
N ALA A 51 4.91 13.92 -10.23
CA ALA A 51 5.39 13.23 -9.04
C ALA A 51 4.29 12.70 -8.09
N SER A 52 3.02 13.07 -8.30
CA SER A 52 1.89 12.57 -7.51
C SER A 52 1.39 11.19 -7.96
N ILE A 53 1.83 10.72 -9.13
CA ILE A 53 1.31 9.52 -9.78
C ILE A 53 2.32 8.35 -9.66
N PRO A 54 1.94 7.23 -9.02
CA PRO A 54 2.73 6.00 -9.03
C PRO A 54 2.59 5.26 -10.35
N VAL A 55 3.73 4.78 -10.86
CA VAL A 55 3.80 4.09 -12.15
C VAL A 55 4.69 2.87 -12.11
N LEU A 56 4.44 1.92 -13.02
CA LEU A 56 5.36 0.82 -13.31
C LEU A 56 6.20 1.16 -14.55
N GLY A 57 7.51 1.07 -14.44
CA GLY A 57 8.45 1.39 -15.52
C GLY A 57 9.75 0.57 -15.46
N PRO A 58 10.83 0.99 -16.15
CA PRO A 58 12.07 0.23 -16.24
C PRO A 58 12.81 0.16 -14.90
N GLU A 59 13.64 -0.88 -14.73
CA GLU A 59 14.42 -1.10 -13.50
C GLU A 59 15.44 0.02 -13.21
N SER A 60 16.00 0.62 -14.26
CA SER A 60 16.99 1.70 -14.14
C SER A 60 16.46 2.94 -13.42
N ALA A 61 15.14 3.14 -13.45
CA ALA A 61 14.46 4.24 -12.77
C ALA A 61 13.68 3.78 -11.52
N ALA A 62 13.77 2.48 -11.17
CA ALA A 62 13.12 1.90 -10.00
C ALA A 62 13.53 2.59 -8.72
N ASP A 63 12.58 2.71 -7.80
CA ASP A 63 12.84 3.20 -6.46
C ASP A 63 13.02 2.04 -5.48
N GLU A 64 13.73 2.32 -4.38
CA GLU A 64 13.74 1.43 -3.22
C GLU A 64 12.71 1.93 -2.22
N PHE A 65 12.02 0.98 -1.58
CA PHE A 65 10.96 1.28 -0.64
C PHE A 65 11.26 0.69 0.73
N THR A 66 10.94 1.45 1.77
CA THR A 66 10.75 0.96 3.13
C THR A 66 9.30 0.49 3.24
N ILE A 67 9.09 -0.81 3.41
CA ILE A 67 7.80 -1.49 3.35
C ILE A 67 7.47 -2.06 4.73
N GLY A 68 6.33 -1.66 5.27
CA GLY A 68 5.74 -2.19 6.50
C GLY A 68 4.25 -1.86 6.51
N GLY A 69 3.75 -1.27 7.61
CA GLY A 69 2.40 -0.71 7.64
C GLY A 69 2.21 0.42 6.62
N THR A 70 3.28 1.16 6.32
CA THR A 70 3.35 2.14 5.23
C THR A 70 4.36 1.68 4.17
N ILE A 71 4.27 2.24 2.97
CA ILE A 71 5.28 2.08 1.92
C ILE A 71 5.85 3.46 1.62
N GLN A 72 7.12 3.67 1.92
CA GLN A 72 7.81 4.95 1.71
C GLN A 72 8.95 4.78 0.70
N SER A 73 8.97 5.65 -0.30
CA SER A 73 10.09 5.80 -1.25
C SER A 73 11.35 6.30 -0.52
N LYS A 74 12.48 5.63 -0.72
CA LYS A 74 13.78 6.09 -0.20
C LYS A 74 14.38 7.24 -1.04
N LYS A 75 14.05 7.32 -2.32
CA LYS A 75 14.52 8.41 -3.21
C LYS A 75 13.78 9.73 -2.98
N THR A 76 12.47 9.69 -2.76
CA THR A 76 11.62 10.90 -2.69
C THR A 76 11.04 11.15 -1.30
N SER A 77 11.15 10.20 -0.37
CA SER A 77 10.49 10.23 0.95
C SER A 77 8.95 10.26 0.89
N LEU A 78 8.34 10.14 -0.29
CA LEU A 78 6.90 10.08 -0.48
C LEU A 78 6.34 8.71 -0.08
N TYR A 79 5.10 8.72 0.37
CA TYR A 79 4.36 7.55 0.80
C TYR A 79 3.35 7.12 -0.26
N LEU A 80 3.29 5.82 -0.53
CA LEU A 80 2.27 5.23 -1.39
C LEU A 80 0.97 5.13 -0.60
N ASN A 81 -0.07 5.80 -1.06
CA ASN A 81 -1.36 5.84 -0.41
C ASN A 81 -2.46 5.32 -1.33
N ILE A 82 -3.55 4.85 -0.72
CA ILE A 82 -4.77 4.48 -1.43
C ILE A 82 -5.71 5.69 -1.36
N ALA A 83 -5.97 6.32 -2.49
CA ALA A 83 -6.87 7.46 -2.55
C ALA A 83 -8.34 7.02 -2.43
N THR A 84 -9.18 7.92 -1.94
CA THR A 84 -10.61 7.69 -1.82
C THR A 84 -11.26 7.75 -3.21
N ALA A 85 -12.07 6.74 -3.53
CA ALA A 85 -12.92 6.73 -4.71
C ALA A 85 -14.18 5.91 -4.43
N SER A 86 -15.31 6.22 -5.08
CA SER A 86 -16.57 5.47 -4.92
C SER A 86 -16.59 4.15 -5.68
N THR A 87 -15.68 3.98 -6.65
CA THR A 87 -15.54 2.79 -7.50
C THR A 87 -14.89 1.61 -6.78
N SER A 88 -15.06 0.40 -7.29
CA SER A 88 -14.37 -0.81 -6.77
C SER A 88 -12.84 -0.72 -6.90
N TYR A 89 -12.36 -0.01 -7.91
CA TYR A 89 -10.95 0.34 -8.08
C TYR A 89 -10.62 1.61 -7.30
N LYS A 90 -9.56 1.58 -6.50
CA LYS A 90 -9.03 2.75 -5.79
C LYS A 90 -7.69 3.16 -6.40
N PRO A 91 -7.51 4.43 -6.77
CA PRO A 91 -6.23 4.88 -7.30
C PRO A 91 -5.15 4.88 -6.22
N LEU A 92 -3.92 4.54 -6.62
CA LEU A 92 -2.75 4.78 -5.79
C LEU A 92 -2.19 6.17 -6.08
N VAL A 93 -1.73 6.84 -5.03
CA VAL A 93 -1.18 8.20 -5.12
C VAL A 93 0.06 8.33 -4.24
N TRP A 94 1.00 9.18 -4.66
CA TRP A 94 2.10 9.60 -3.80
C TRP A 94 1.66 10.76 -2.91
N GLY A 95 1.99 10.69 -1.62
CA GLY A 95 1.74 11.76 -0.66
C GLY A 95 2.92 12.01 0.27
N THR A 96 3.00 13.19 0.86
CA THR A 96 4.08 13.56 1.79
C THR A 96 3.97 12.87 3.15
N ALA A 97 2.84 12.24 3.46
CA ALA A 97 2.60 11.48 4.68
C ALA A 97 1.86 10.17 4.36
N GLY A 98 2.14 9.12 5.13
CA GLY A 98 1.42 7.85 5.07
C GLY A 98 0.00 8.00 5.61
N GLN A 99 -0.98 8.09 4.70
CA GLN A 99 -2.41 8.20 5.00
C GLN A 99 -3.05 6.84 5.26
N THR A 100 -2.34 5.76 4.99
CA THR A 100 -2.81 4.39 5.21
C THR A 100 -1.75 3.55 5.89
N THR A 101 -2.20 2.74 6.85
CA THR A 101 -1.41 1.67 7.46
C THR A 101 -1.83 0.28 6.95
N ALA A 102 -2.62 0.25 5.87
CA ALA A 102 -3.20 -0.97 5.34
C ALA A 102 -2.17 -1.87 4.65
N TRP A 103 -0.97 -1.38 4.35
CA TRP A 103 0.03 -2.16 3.64
C TRP A 103 0.59 -3.28 4.51
N GLY A 104 0.94 -4.38 3.84
CA GLY A 104 1.63 -5.50 4.46
C GLY A 104 2.27 -6.40 3.41
N LEU A 105 2.93 -7.43 3.90
CA LEU A 105 3.60 -8.44 3.10
C LEU A 105 3.06 -9.83 3.41
N GLU A 106 2.79 -10.59 2.36
CA GLU A 106 2.63 -12.04 2.41
C GLU A 106 3.74 -12.68 1.57
N GLY A 107 4.77 -13.19 2.25
CA GLY A 107 6.05 -13.48 1.60
C GLY A 107 6.63 -12.18 1.03
N ASP A 108 6.94 -12.18 -0.27
CA ASP A 108 7.44 -11.01 -1.01
C ASP A 108 6.33 -10.20 -1.70
N THR A 109 5.06 -10.57 -1.51
CA THR A 109 3.92 -9.93 -2.19
C THR A 109 3.32 -8.83 -1.33
N ILE A 110 3.22 -7.63 -1.89
CA ILE A 110 2.51 -6.51 -1.26
C ILE A 110 1.01 -6.79 -1.26
N ILE A 111 0.37 -6.57 -0.11
CA ILE A 111 -1.08 -6.68 0.06
C ILE A 111 -1.63 -5.51 0.85
N THR A 112 -2.95 -5.34 0.82
CA THR A 112 -3.63 -4.76 1.97
C THR A 112 -3.88 -5.83 3.03
N VAL A 113 -3.65 -5.55 4.30
CA VAL A 113 -3.82 -6.53 5.39
C VAL A 113 -5.30 -6.75 5.70
N GLN A 114 -5.63 -7.96 6.19
CA GLN A 114 -7.00 -8.37 6.52
C GLN A 114 -7.69 -7.45 7.54
N SER A 115 -6.94 -6.85 8.47
CA SER A 115 -7.46 -5.93 9.48
C SER A 115 -7.73 -4.52 8.95
N SER A 116 -7.35 -4.21 7.71
CA SER A 116 -7.61 -2.91 7.11
C SER A 116 -9.07 -2.75 6.68
N SER A 117 -9.53 -1.50 6.55
CA SER A 117 -10.87 -1.19 6.01
C SER A 117 -11.08 -1.64 4.56
N TYR A 118 -10.00 -2.00 3.86
CA TYR A 118 -10.02 -2.53 2.50
C TYR A 118 -10.08 -4.07 2.47
N GLY A 119 -9.95 -4.73 3.63
CA GLY A 119 -9.77 -6.18 3.72
C GLY A 119 -8.47 -6.64 3.07
N ARG A 120 -8.31 -7.96 2.89
CA ARG A 120 -7.15 -8.51 2.19
C ARG A 120 -7.29 -8.39 0.67
N GLN A 121 -6.44 -7.59 0.03
CA GLN A 121 -6.41 -7.42 -1.44
C GLN A 121 -5.02 -7.76 -1.99
N LEU A 122 -5.00 -8.58 -3.04
CA LEU A 122 -3.82 -8.98 -3.82
C LEU A 122 -3.87 -8.46 -5.27
N ASN A 123 -5.03 -7.93 -5.68
CA ASN A 123 -5.28 -7.57 -7.06
C ASN A 123 -4.94 -6.10 -7.26
N PHE A 124 -3.79 -5.86 -7.90
CA PHE A 124 -3.35 -4.54 -8.34
C PHE A 124 -3.43 -4.49 -9.85
N LEU A 125 -4.17 -3.52 -10.39
CA LEU A 125 -4.23 -3.30 -11.83
C LEU A 125 -3.36 -2.11 -12.18
N ALA A 126 -2.45 -2.33 -13.11
CA ALA A 126 -1.78 -1.27 -13.83
C ALA A 126 -2.57 -1.02 -15.13
N TYR A 127 -3.17 0.15 -15.27
CA TYR A 127 -3.84 0.57 -16.51
C TYR A 127 -3.00 1.64 -17.21
N TRP A 128 -2.96 1.57 -18.54
CA TRP A 128 -2.28 2.58 -19.35
C TRP A 128 -3.23 3.75 -19.53
N GLU A 129 -2.89 4.93 -19.04
CA GLU A 129 -3.57 6.15 -19.48
C GLU A 129 -2.75 6.73 -20.64
N ARG A 130 -3.28 6.58 -21.87
CA ARG A 130 -2.79 7.37 -23.00
C ARG A 130 -3.21 8.82 -22.71
N TYR A 131 -2.25 9.70 -22.44
CA TYR A 131 -2.46 11.09 -22.82
C TYR A 131 -2.55 11.08 -24.34
N ALA A 132 -3.76 11.30 -24.88
CA ALA A 132 -3.96 11.54 -26.31
C ALA A 132 -2.94 12.61 -26.72
N GLU A 133 -2.12 12.39 -27.73
CA GLU A 133 -2.51 12.33 -29.13
C GLU A 133 -1.48 11.52 -29.95
N TRP A 134 -1.90 11.08 -31.14
CA TRP A 134 -1.10 10.56 -32.27
C TRP A 134 -0.84 9.03 -32.34
N GLU A 135 -1.78 8.34 -33.00
CA GLU A 135 -1.54 7.46 -34.16
C GLU A 135 -0.14 6.79 -34.26
N ASP A 136 0.08 5.64 -33.60
CA ASP A 136 0.49 4.40 -34.29
C ASP A 136 0.67 3.22 -33.32
N MET A 137 0.00 2.11 -33.63
CA MET A 137 0.15 0.81 -32.97
C MET A 137 1.35 0.06 -33.58
N GLN A 138 2.57 0.56 -33.41
CA GLN A 138 3.77 -0.20 -33.76
C GLN A 138 4.85 0.07 -32.72
N GLN A 139 5.28 -1.01 -32.07
CA GLN A 139 6.51 -1.12 -31.30
C GLN A 139 6.47 -0.56 -29.86
N LEU A 140 6.41 -1.49 -28.91
CA LEU A 140 7.04 -1.36 -27.59
C LEU A 140 8.47 -0.85 -27.82
N SER A 141 8.64 0.48 -27.79
CA SER A 141 9.93 1.14 -27.82
C SER A 141 10.20 1.66 -26.41
N ASP A 142 11.47 1.61 -26.03
CA ASP A 142 12.02 1.92 -24.70
C ASP A 142 11.89 3.41 -24.30
N ASP A 143 10.77 4.05 -24.67
CA ASP A 143 10.52 5.46 -24.40
C ASP A 143 9.80 5.65 -23.06
N THR A 144 10.45 6.42 -22.19
CA THR A 144 10.10 6.72 -20.79
C THR A 144 8.79 7.51 -20.60
N SER A 145 7.97 7.62 -21.63
CA SER A 145 6.71 8.37 -21.63
C SER A 145 5.45 7.49 -21.46
N THR A 146 5.59 6.15 -21.43
CA THR A 146 4.47 5.24 -21.16
C THR A 146 4.18 5.12 -19.66
N VAL A 147 3.16 5.82 -19.17
CA VAL A 147 2.78 5.82 -17.75
C VAL A 147 1.67 4.79 -17.50
N SER A 148 2.01 3.68 -16.85
CA SER A 148 1.02 2.74 -16.32
C SER A 148 0.61 3.16 -14.92
N VAL A 149 -0.61 3.66 -14.73
CA VAL A 149 -1.16 4.08 -13.43
C VAL A 149 -1.61 2.86 -12.63
N LEU A 150 -1.27 2.79 -11.34
CA LEU A 150 -1.66 1.67 -10.49
C LEU A 150 -2.95 1.95 -9.72
N THR A 151 -3.80 0.93 -9.64
CA THR A 151 -5.02 0.91 -8.84
C THR A 151 -5.10 -0.39 -8.04
N VAL A 152 -5.75 -0.33 -6.86
CA VAL A 152 -6.08 -1.51 -6.05
C VAL A 152 -7.52 -1.90 -6.34
N VAL A 153 -7.76 -3.18 -6.61
CA VAL A 153 -9.12 -3.73 -6.70
C VAL A 153 -9.57 -4.10 -5.29
N ILE A 154 -10.66 -3.50 -4.82
CA ILE A 154 -11.26 -3.85 -3.53
C ILE A 154 -12.48 -4.71 -3.79
N GLY A 155 -12.44 -5.95 -3.30
CA GLY A 155 -13.44 -6.98 -3.58
C GLY A 155 -14.90 -6.53 -3.37
N ARG A 156 -15.67 -6.56 -4.45
CA ARG A 156 -16.93 -7.30 -4.50
C ARG A 156 -16.73 -8.34 -5.60
N THR A 157 -16.89 -9.62 -5.24
CA THR A 157 -16.68 -10.83 -6.04
C THR A 157 -16.71 -10.61 -7.56
N LEU A 158 -15.56 -10.71 -8.23
CA LEU A 158 -15.54 -10.99 -9.66
C LEU A 158 -15.92 -12.47 -9.80
N PHE A 159 -17.13 -12.75 -10.29
CA PHE A 159 -17.39 -14.03 -10.93
C PHE A 159 -16.58 -14.04 -12.23
N VAL A 160 -15.73 -15.05 -12.38
CA VAL A 160 -15.09 -15.43 -13.65
C VAL A 160 -16.17 -15.98 -14.59
#